data_AF-A0A7C3PEP6-F1
#
_entry.id   AF-A0A7C3PEP6-F1
#
_cell.length_a   1.000
_cell.length_b   1.000
_cell.length_c   1.000
_cell.angle_alpha   90.00
_cell.angle_beta   90.00
_cell.angle_gamma   90.00
#
_symmetry.space_group_name_H-M   'P 1'
#
loop_
_entity.id
_entity.type
_entity.pdbx_description
1 polymer ?
#
loop_
_entity_poly.entity_id
_entity_poly.type
_entity_poly.pdbx_seq_one_letter_code
_entity_poly.pdbx_strand_id
1 'polypeptide(L)'
;MTTATAILVLAILLLGGVIATIGDRLGTKIGKARMSLFNLRPRKTATLVTILTGTIISAVTFGLLFSLSEELRRGVFEYEKTQKRFRQARRELEETSLQLQNAQRQKTQIETELAKTRQDGALAKKQLTQTTSNLKKTQAQLSENEKQLAEKENRLLASDRSLRQSLAEQARARAAANRVVSELNQTRSQLANVSKQATSLRTEINTLEQEKEQLIAQKQDEINNREIAIQEREARLKELQARLGGLEEEQSKLENLVQALQKDAESLAQKNIDLRSKSFAIQRGQVLGSAVVRVLQPSAAKQAIDRLLQEANQQASRLLRLSNDTKIDQTQRILPTRSEVNQLIQQIGDGREYVLRVTSIANYLEGETVPVIVRIEAVQNRQVFKAGDVLASITVDPKSQTMDSIRQRFDQLLLAAGFRAQLLGVLNESVDIGSIQNLSRFLEQLQQTDEPLQIRAIAAAPIYAAGPLKIEFVAERNGEVLFRSN
;
A
#
# COMPACT_ATOMS: atom_id res chain seq x y z
N MET A 1 158.58 132.73 -10.58
CA MET A 1 159.94 132.34 -11.01
C MET A 1 160.65 131.80 -9.79
N THR A 2 160.73 130.48 -9.72
CA THR A 2 161.31 129.75 -8.60
C THR A 2 162.83 129.78 -8.69
N THR A 3 163.46 129.54 -7.55
CA THR A 3 164.90 129.50 -7.30
C THR A 3 165.69 128.68 -8.35
N ALA A 4 165.09 127.67 -8.99
CA ALA A 4 165.71 126.88 -10.06
C ALA A 4 166.03 127.68 -11.34
N THR A 5 165.13 128.57 -11.78
CA THR A 5 165.34 129.40 -12.99
C THR A 5 166.52 130.36 -12.84
N ALA A 6 166.69 130.96 -11.66
CA ALA A 6 167.81 131.87 -11.39
C ALA A 6 169.16 131.14 -11.34
N ILE A 7 169.20 129.91 -10.81
CA ILE A 7 170.40 129.06 -10.76
C ILE A 7 170.85 128.68 -12.18
N LEU A 8 169.91 128.34 -13.07
CA LEU A 8 170.22 127.94 -14.45
C LEU A 8 170.79 129.11 -15.28
N VAL A 9 170.24 130.31 -15.11
CA VAL A 9 170.75 131.52 -15.78
C VAL A 9 172.15 131.90 -15.27
N LEU A 10 172.42 131.79 -13.95
CA LEU A 10 173.75 132.06 -13.38
C LEU A 10 174.81 131.06 -13.90
N ALA A 11 174.47 129.77 -14.00
CA ALA A 11 175.37 128.74 -14.52
C ALA A 11 175.73 128.97 -16.00
N ILE A 12 174.78 129.44 -16.83
CA ILE A 12 175.02 129.74 -18.24
C ILE A 12 175.92 130.98 -18.41
N LEU A 13 175.75 132.02 -17.57
CA LEU A 13 176.62 133.22 -17.61
C LEU A 13 178.07 132.91 -17.21
N LEU A 14 178.27 132.07 -16.19
CA LEU A 14 179.61 131.64 -15.78
C LEU A 14 180.30 130.79 -16.86
N LEU A 15 179.57 129.86 -17.47
CA LEU A 15 180.09 129.04 -18.56
C LEU A 15 180.46 129.91 -19.78
N GLY A 16 179.64 130.93 -20.08
CA GLY A 16 179.90 131.89 -21.16
C GLY A 16 181.22 132.67 -20.98
N GLY A 17 181.55 133.09 -19.75
CA GLY A 17 182.80 133.79 -19.45
C GLY A 17 184.05 132.92 -19.61
N VAL A 18 183.97 131.64 -19.24
CA VAL A 18 185.06 130.67 -19.44
C VAL A 18 185.24 130.34 -20.92
N ILE A 19 184.15 130.23 -21.68
CA ILE A 19 184.21 129.90 -23.11
C ILE A 19 184.75 131.07 -23.94
N ALA A 20 184.43 132.32 -23.61
CA ALA A 20 184.94 133.50 -24.32
C ALA A 20 186.48 133.64 -24.23
N THR A 21 187.06 133.34 -23.06
CA THR A 21 188.53 133.39 -22.87
C THR A 21 189.27 132.26 -23.59
N ILE A 22 188.64 131.09 -23.70
CA ILE A 22 189.18 129.95 -24.46
C ILE A 22 189.13 130.24 -25.97
N GLY A 23 188.02 130.81 -26.45
CA GLY A 23 187.87 131.20 -27.86
C GLY A 23 188.96 132.16 -28.34
N ASP A 24 189.29 133.18 -27.55
CA ASP A 24 190.30 134.19 -27.91
C ASP A 24 191.74 133.63 -27.91
N ARG A 25 192.05 132.74 -26.95
CA ARG A 25 193.34 132.06 -26.89
C ARG A 25 193.57 131.09 -28.04
N LEU A 26 192.53 130.38 -28.48
CA LEU A 26 192.64 129.50 -29.65
C LEU A 26 192.80 130.29 -30.95
N GLY A 27 192.08 131.41 -31.10
CA GLY A 27 192.22 132.30 -32.27
C GLY A 27 193.64 132.90 -32.41
N THR A 28 194.23 133.39 -31.32
CA THR A 28 195.56 134.05 -31.35
C THR A 28 196.74 133.08 -31.49
N LYS A 29 196.68 131.89 -30.87
CA LYS A 29 197.73 130.86 -31.02
C LYS A 29 197.85 130.38 -32.46
N ILE A 30 196.72 130.16 -33.13
CA ILE A 30 196.71 129.71 -34.52
C ILE A 30 197.21 130.82 -35.46
N GLY A 31 196.90 132.10 -35.15
CA GLY A 31 197.41 133.24 -35.90
C GLY A 31 198.93 133.47 -35.86
N LYS A 32 199.64 133.05 -34.79
CA LYS A 32 201.12 133.14 -34.67
C LYS A 32 201.86 131.89 -35.12
N ALA A 33 201.23 130.71 -35.06
CA ALA A 33 201.84 129.43 -35.38
C ALA A 33 202.14 129.23 -36.89
N ARG A 34 201.92 130.25 -37.74
CA ARG A 34 202.06 130.21 -39.20
C ARG A 34 201.43 128.96 -39.84
N MET A 35 200.40 128.42 -39.20
CA MET A 35 199.72 127.23 -39.67
C MET A 35 198.86 127.62 -40.88
N SER A 36 199.30 127.13 -42.04
CA SER A 36 198.55 127.15 -43.28
C SER A 36 197.66 125.92 -43.29
N LEU A 37 196.35 126.12 -43.12
CA LEU A 37 195.35 125.09 -43.39
C LEU A 37 194.72 125.48 -44.73
N PHE A 38 194.87 124.62 -45.75
CA PHE A 38 194.39 124.85 -47.11
C PHE A 38 195.01 126.07 -47.85
N ASN A 39 196.34 126.21 -47.83
CA ASN A 39 197.10 127.17 -48.65
C ASN A 39 196.76 128.66 -48.43
N LEU A 40 196.13 128.99 -47.30
CA LEU A 40 195.67 130.32 -46.97
C LEU A 40 196.71 131.11 -46.15
N ARG A 41 196.85 132.40 -46.46
CA ARG A 41 197.77 133.33 -45.76
C ARG A 41 197.45 133.35 -44.24
N PRO A 42 198.45 133.31 -43.33
CA PRO A 42 198.27 133.00 -41.90
C PRO A 42 197.23 133.82 -41.11
N ARG A 43 196.87 135.04 -41.56
CA ARG A 43 195.84 135.85 -40.90
C ARG A 43 194.40 135.34 -41.12
N LYS A 44 194.08 134.65 -42.23
CA LYS A 44 192.68 134.24 -42.54
C LYS A 44 192.26 132.91 -41.90
N THR A 45 193.20 132.03 -41.60
CA THR A 45 192.92 130.74 -40.93
C THR A 45 192.36 130.93 -39.52
N ALA A 46 192.84 131.95 -38.82
CA ALA A 46 192.38 132.27 -37.47
C ALA A 46 190.89 132.65 -37.43
N THR A 47 190.40 133.40 -38.41
CA THR A 47 189.00 133.86 -38.44
C THR A 47 188.00 132.72 -38.68
N LEU A 48 188.37 131.73 -39.50
CA LEU A 48 187.50 130.61 -39.85
C LEU A 48 187.21 129.70 -38.65
N VAL A 49 188.23 129.43 -37.84
CA VAL A 49 188.12 128.56 -36.66
C VAL A 49 187.20 129.18 -35.60
N THR A 50 187.16 130.51 -35.48
CA THR A 50 186.31 131.24 -34.52
C THR A 50 184.82 131.19 -34.88
N ILE A 51 184.48 131.27 -36.16
CA ILE A 51 183.08 131.18 -36.62
C ILE A 51 182.52 129.77 -36.36
N LEU A 52 183.34 128.75 -36.61
CA LEU A 52 182.97 127.35 -36.42
C LEU A 52 182.70 127.01 -34.94
N THR A 53 183.50 127.57 -34.04
CA THR A 53 183.30 127.38 -32.59
C THR A 53 182.04 128.11 -32.11
N GLY A 54 181.76 129.31 -32.64
CA GLY A 54 180.52 130.02 -32.33
C GLY A 54 179.24 129.26 -32.72
N THR A 55 179.24 128.58 -33.87
CA THR A 55 178.07 127.82 -34.36
C THR A 55 177.78 126.57 -33.54
N ILE A 56 178.84 125.87 -33.10
CA ILE A 56 178.70 124.68 -32.26
C ILE A 56 178.07 125.03 -30.90
N ILE A 57 178.39 126.19 -30.34
CA ILE A 57 177.87 126.63 -29.05
C ILE A 57 176.36 126.90 -29.12
N SER A 58 175.88 127.60 -30.15
CA SER A 58 174.45 127.93 -30.30
C SER A 58 173.57 126.68 -30.50
N ALA A 59 174.09 125.68 -31.23
CA ALA A 59 173.38 124.40 -31.44
C ALA A 59 173.17 123.64 -30.12
N VAL A 60 174.19 123.63 -29.25
CA VAL A 60 174.11 122.98 -27.93
C VAL A 60 173.14 123.71 -27.00
N THR A 61 173.10 125.05 -27.05
CA THR A 61 172.18 125.85 -26.23
C THR A 61 170.71 125.64 -26.61
N PHE A 62 170.42 125.57 -27.91
CA PHE A 62 169.06 125.35 -28.41
C PHE A 62 168.58 123.91 -28.12
N GLY A 63 169.48 122.93 -28.26
CA GLY A 63 169.20 121.53 -27.92
C GLY A 63 168.84 121.33 -26.44
N LEU A 64 169.52 122.03 -25.53
CA LEU A 64 169.22 121.95 -24.10
C LEU A 64 167.83 122.53 -23.76
N LEU A 65 167.46 123.69 -24.34
CA LEU A 65 166.17 124.32 -24.10
C LEU A 65 164.98 123.45 -24.57
N PHE A 66 165.13 122.74 -25.68
CA PHE A 66 164.10 121.85 -26.22
C PHE A 66 163.90 120.59 -25.36
N SER A 67 164.96 120.09 -24.71
CA SER A 67 164.88 118.89 -23.86
C SER A 67 164.30 119.15 -22.47
N LEU A 68 164.41 120.38 -21.94
CA LEU A 68 164.06 120.70 -20.55
C LEU A 68 162.68 121.36 -20.38
N SER A 69 161.98 121.72 -21.46
CA SER A 69 160.68 122.41 -21.41
C SER A 69 159.51 121.51 -21.82
N GLU A 70 158.66 121.13 -20.85
CA GLU A 70 157.44 120.34 -21.12
C GLU A 70 156.32 121.13 -21.81
N GLU A 71 156.27 122.45 -21.66
CA GLU A 71 155.22 123.31 -22.20
C GLU A 71 155.31 123.48 -23.72
N LEU A 72 156.53 123.48 -24.27
CA LEU A 72 156.78 123.58 -25.72
C LEU A 72 156.34 122.33 -26.50
N ARG A 73 156.24 121.16 -25.85
CA ARG A 73 155.88 119.88 -26.49
C ARG A 73 154.37 119.66 -26.62
N ARG A 74 153.57 120.14 -25.66
CA ARG A 74 152.09 119.93 -25.66
C ARG A 74 151.35 120.79 -26.70
N GLY A 75 151.90 121.95 -27.09
CA GLY A 75 151.22 122.87 -27.99
C GLY A 75 151.10 122.42 -29.45
N VAL A 76 151.90 121.45 -29.91
CA VAL A 76 152.07 121.18 -31.35
C VAL A 76 151.27 119.97 -31.88
N PHE A 77 150.64 119.12 -31.05
CA PHE A 77 150.14 117.80 -31.51
C PHE A 77 148.72 117.29 -31.13
N GLU A 78 147.80 118.02 -30.47
CA GLU A 78 146.48 117.43 -30.06
C GLU A 78 145.19 118.26 -30.33
N TYR A 79 144.78 118.48 -31.58
CA TYR A 79 143.46 119.11 -31.89
C TYR A 79 142.35 118.12 -32.30
N GLU A 80 142.68 116.94 -32.85
CA GLU A 80 141.66 116.06 -33.48
C GLU A 80 140.89 115.11 -32.52
N LYS A 81 141.43 114.80 -31.34
CA LYS A 81 140.85 113.75 -30.47
C LYS A 81 139.63 114.19 -29.67
N THR A 82 139.45 115.49 -29.43
CA THR A 82 138.40 115.99 -28.53
C THR A 82 136.99 116.03 -29.16
N GLN A 83 136.88 116.12 -30.50
CA GLN A 83 135.56 116.12 -31.18
C GLN A 83 134.89 114.73 -31.33
N LYS A 84 135.63 113.62 -31.26
CA LYS A 84 135.05 112.27 -31.47
C LYS A 84 134.21 111.78 -30.28
N ARG A 85 134.63 112.08 -29.04
CA ARG A 85 133.93 111.59 -27.82
C ARG A 85 132.54 112.19 -27.61
N PHE A 86 132.31 113.45 -28.01
CA PHE A 86 131.00 114.12 -27.83
C PHE A 86 129.90 113.56 -28.76
N ARG A 87 130.27 113.11 -29.96
CA ARG A 87 129.31 112.50 -30.91
C ARG A 87 128.87 111.10 -30.48
N GLN A 88 129.72 110.35 -29.79
CA GLN A 88 129.44 108.97 -29.38
C GLN A 88 128.45 108.94 -28.20
N ALA A 89 128.63 109.82 -27.21
CA ALA A 89 127.73 109.92 -26.05
C ALA A 89 126.28 110.30 -26.42
N ARG A 90 126.08 111.15 -27.46
CA ARG A 90 124.73 111.49 -27.93
C ARG A 90 123.99 110.31 -28.55
N ARG A 91 124.68 109.45 -29.31
CA ARG A 91 124.07 108.28 -29.95
C ARG A 91 123.61 107.23 -28.94
N GLU A 92 124.42 107.01 -27.90
CA GLU A 92 124.12 106.04 -26.84
C GLU A 92 122.89 106.44 -26.00
N LEU A 93 122.71 107.74 -25.76
CA LEU A 93 121.55 108.27 -25.03
C LEU A 93 120.25 108.13 -25.86
N GLU A 94 120.34 108.34 -27.17
CA GLU A 94 119.22 108.15 -28.10
C GLU A 94 118.82 106.66 -28.19
N GLU A 95 119.79 105.76 -28.31
CA GLU A 95 119.56 104.30 -28.34
C GLU A 95 118.93 103.77 -27.06
N THR A 96 119.44 104.19 -25.88
CA THR A 96 118.90 103.76 -24.58
C THR A 96 117.47 104.27 -24.37
N SER A 97 117.17 105.50 -24.81
CA SER A 97 115.80 106.05 -24.75
C SER A 97 114.81 105.24 -25.59
N LEU A 98 115.26 104.75 -26.75
CA LEU A 98 114.47 103.95 -27.68
C LEU A 98 114.23 102.53 -27.13
N GLN A 99 115.25 101.93 -26.51
CA GLN A 99 115.12 100.66 -25.80
C GLN A 99 114.12 100.74 -24.63
N LEU A 100 114.21 101.81 -23.81
CA LEU A 100 113.27 102.01 -22.71
C LEU A 100 111.84 102.16 -23.22
N GLN A 101 111.63 102.92 -24.31
CA GLN A 101 110.32 103.07 -24.93
C GLN A 101 109.77 101.74 -25.45
N ASN A 102 110.62 100.91 -26.07
CA ASN A 102 110.23 99.58 -26.56
C ASN A 102 109.90 98.61 -25.41
N ALA A 103 110.71 98.59 -24.36
CA ALA A 103 110.45 97.80 -23.16
C ALA A 103 109.15 98.23 -22.45
N GLN A 104 108.89 99.55 -22.40
CA GLN A 104 107.63 100.08 -21.85
C GLN A 104 106.43 99.61 -22.68
N ARG A 105 106.53 99.64 -24.02
CA ARG A 105 105.46 99.15 -24.93
C ARG A 105 105.22 97.65 -24.76
N GLN A 106 106.27 96.84 -24.69
CA GLN A 106 106.15 95.40 -24.45
C GLN A 106 105.52 95.11 -23.10
N LYS A 107 105.92 95.83 -22.05
CA LYS A 107 105.29 95.72 -20.72
C LYS A 107 103.81 96.04 -20.79
N THR A 108 103.41 97.12 -21.45
CA THR A 108 101.99 97.47 -21.64
C THR A 108 101.24 96.39 -22.44
N GLN A 109 101.83 95.85 -23.50
CA GLN A 109 101.23 94.76 -24.29
C GLN A 109 101.01 93.50 -23.43
N ILE A 110 102.01 93.07 -22.68
CA ILE A 110 101.92 91.91 -21.78
C ILE A 110 100.90 92.16 -20.66
N GLU A 111 100.85 93.37 -20.10
CA GLU A 111 99.84 93.74 -19.10
C GLU A 111 98.42 93.68 -19.69
N THR A 112 98.22 94.13 -20.94
CA THR A 112 96.93 94.00 -21.62
C THR A 112 96.56 92.56 -21.94
N GLU A 113 97.52 91.73 -22.36
CA GLU A 113 97.30 90.31 -22.67
C GLU A 113 97.04 89.50 -21.41
N LEU A 114 97.73 89.79 -20.31
CA LEU A 114 97.49 89.20 -19.00
C LEU A 114 96.12 89.64 -18.45
N ALA A 115 95.73 90.90 -18.62
CA ALA A 115 94.40 91.38 -18.23
C ALA A 115 93.30 90.64 -19.03
N LYS A 116 93.48 90.49 -20.35
CA LYS A 116 92.56 89.74 -21.21
C LYS A 116 92.49 88.26 -20.82
N THR A 117 93.62 87.61 -20.60
CA THR A 117 93.68 86.19 -20.19
C THR A 117 93.06 85.98 -18.80
N ARG A 118 93.25 86.92 -17.86
CA ARG A 118 92.58 86.90 -16.55
C ARG A 118 91.07 87.07 -16.68
N GLN A 119 90.62 87.95 -17.58
CA GLN A 119 89.20 88.14 -17.88
C GLN A 119 88.59 86.89 -18.51
N ASP A 120 89.24 86.30 -19.51
CA ASP A 120 88.81 85.06 -20.16
C ASP A 120 88.80 83.88 -19.18
N GLY A 121 89.83 83.78 -18.33
CA GLY A 121 89.88 82.80 -17.23
C GLY A 121 88.77 83.00 -16.20
N ALA A 122 88.42 84.24 -15.87
CA ALA A 122 87.29 84.55 -14.99
C ALA A 122 85.94 84.19 -15.63
N LEU A 123 85.76 84.44 -16.94
CA LEU A 123 84.58 84.05 -17.71
C LEU A 123 84.45 82.54 -17.81
N ALA A 124 85.52 81.83 -18.14
CA ALA A 124 85.55 80.37 -18.20
C ALA A 124 85.24 79.75 -16.83
N LYS A 125 85.79 80.31 -15.74
CA LYS A 125 85.47 79.87 -14.38
C LYS A 125 84.00 80.11 -14.04
N LYS A 126 83.42 81.25 -14.46
CA LYS A 126 81.99 81.55 -14.29
C LYS A 126 81.10 80.58 -15.09
N GLN A 127 81.47 80.24 -16.32
CA GLN A 127 80.77 79.25 -17.12
C GLN A 127 80.86 77.85 -16.52
N LEU A 128 82.02 77.47 -15.99
CA LEU A 128 82.21 76.19 -15.31
C LEU A 128 81.38 76.10 -14.03
N THR A 129 81.34 77.14 -13.20
CA THR A 129 80.49 77.18 -12.01
C THR A 129 79.00 77.16 -12.35
N GLN A 130 78.60 77.83 -13.43
CA GLN A 130 77.21 77.79 -13.90
C GLN A 130 76.83 76.41 -14.47
N THR A 131 77.72 75.79 -15.25
CA THR A 131 77.51 74.46 -15.83
C THR A 131 77.47 73.39 -14.75
N THR A 132 78.40 73.42 -13.79
CA THR A 132 78.39 72.49 -12.65
C THR A 132 77.15 72.67 -11.77
N SER A 133 76.69 73.91 -11.55
CA SER A 133 75.42 74.19 -10.87
C SER A 133 74.22 73.61 -11.63
N ASN A 134 74.17 73.81 -12.95
CA ASN A 134 73.10 73.27 -13.81
C ASN A 134 73.13 71.74 -13.87
N LEU A 135 74.32 71.13 -13.96
CA LEU A 135 74.49 69.68 -13.94
C LEU A 135 74.03 69.10 -12.60
N LYS A 136 74.39 69.74 -11.47
CA LYS A 136 73.91 69.36 -10.14
C LYS A 136 72.38 69.47 -10.03
N LYS A 137 71.77 70.53 -10.56
CA LYS A 137 70.30 70.69 -10.62
C LYS A 137 69.65 69.59 -11.47
N THR A 138 70.20 69.32 -12.64
CA THR A 138 69.67 68.31 -13.57
C THR A 138 69.78 66.91 -12.97
N GLN A 139 70.89 66.61 -12.29
CA GLN A 139 71.10 65.32 -11.63
C GLN A 139 70.18 65.15 -10.41
N ALA A 140 69.89 66.23 -9.68
CA ALA A 140 68.87 66.23 -8.63
C ALA A 140 67.46 66.01 -9.21
N GLN A 141 67.13 66.66 -10.34
CA GLN A 141 65.86 66.47 -11.04
C GLN A 141 65.71 65.04 -11.58
N LEU A 142 66.78 64.46 -12.13
CA LEU A 142 66.76 63.08 -12.63
C LEU A 142 66.50 62.10 -11.48
N SER A 143 67.22 62.25 -10.36
CA SER A 143 67.01 61.40 -9.17
C SER A 143 65.59 61.54 -8.60
N GLU A 144 65.03 62.75 -8.60
CA GLU A 144 63.64 62.98 -8.19
C GLU A 144 62.64 62.32 -9.15
N ASN A 145 62.85 62.45 -10.46
CA ASN A 145 62.00 61.79 -11.46
C ASN A 145 62.09 60.26 -11.38
N GLU A 146 63.26 59.69 -11.15
CA GLU A 146 63.46 58.25 -10.94
C GLU A 146 62.68 57.76 -9.71
N LYS A 147 62.70 58.52 -8.60
CA LYS A 147 61.88 58.23 -7.42
C LYS A 147 60.39 58.29 -7.73
N GLN A 148 59.93 59.33 -8.41
CA GLN A 148 58.53 59.46 -8.79
C GLN A 148 58.06 58.34 -9.74
N LEU A 149 58.92 57.90 -10.67
CA LEU A 149 58.64 56.77 -11.54
C LEU A 149 58.51 55.48 -10.73
N ALA A 150 59.46 55.19 -9.84
CA ALA A 150 59.42 54.03 -8.96
C ALA A 150 58.17 54.03 -8.05
N GLU A 151 57.78 55.19 -7.53
CA GLU A 151 56.54 55.33 -6.75
C GLU A 151 55.29 55.05 -7.60
N LYS A 152 55.22 55.58 -8.83
CA LYS A 152 54.10 55.33 -9.75
C LYS A 152 54.01 53.87 -10.16
N GLU A 153 55.13 53.21 -10.46
CA GLU A 153 55.20 51.78 -10.77
C GLU A 153 54.70 50.94 -9.59
N ASN A 154 55.14 51.25 -8.37
CA ASN A 154 54.66 50.57 -7.16
C ASN A 154 53.16 50.78 -6.93
N ARG A 155 52.62 51.98 -7.19
CA ARG A 155 51.17 52.25 -7.13
C ARG A 155 50.40 51.47 -8.19
N LEU A 156 50.92 51.38 -9.42
CA LEU A 156 50.34 50.58 -10.51
C LEU A 156 50.30 49.09 -10.16
N LEU A 157 51.41 48.55 -9.62
CA LEU A 157 51.46 47.17 -9.17
C LEU A 157 50.49 46.89 -8.02
N ALA A 158 50.37 47.80 -7.05
CA ALA A 158 49.39 47.68 -5.97
C ALA A 158 47.94 47.74 -6.50
N SER A 159 47.68 48.63 -7.47
CA SER A 159 46.37 48.76 -8.12
C SER A 159 46.00 47.52 -8.94
N ASP A 160 46.93 46.95 -9.72
CA ASP A 160 46.71 45.72 -10.49
C ASP A 160 46.42 44.53 -9.56
N ARG A 161 47.14 44.40 -8.44
CA ARG A 161 46.85 43.38 -7.42
C ARG A 161 45.46 43.54 -6.83
N SER A 162 45.06 44.77 -6.48
CA SER A 162 43.73 45.06 -5.94
C SER A 162 42.62 44.77 -6.96
N LEU A 163 42.83 45.12 -8.24
CA LEU A 163 41.89 44.82 -9.32
C LEU A 163 41.74 43.31 -9.51
N ARG A 164 42.85 42.56 -9.57
CA ARG A 164 42.81 41.09 -9.67
C ARG A 164 42.09 40.45 -8.49
N GLN A 165 42.30 40.98 -7.28
CA GLN A 165 41.60 40.49 -6.09
C GLN A 165 40.10 40.76 -6.18
N SER A 166 39.69 41.97 -6.59
CA SER A 166 38.28 42.32 -6.78
C SER A 166 37.60 41.46 -7.87
N LEU A 167 38.29 41.21 -8.99
CA LEU A 167 37.79 40.32 -10.05
C LEU A 167 37.62 38.88 -9.55
N ALA A 168 38.56 38.38 -8.74
CA ALA A 168 38.47 37.06 -8.13
C ALA A 168 37.31 36.98 -7.12
N GLU A 169 37.10 38.01 -6.31
CA GLU A 169 35.96 38.12 -5.40
C GLU A 169 34.63 38.17 -6.16
N GLN A 170 34.54 38.95 -7.24
CA GLN A 170 33.35 39.03 -8.09
C GLN A 170 33.04 37.68 -8.77
N ALA A 171 34.07 36.97 -9.23
CA ALA A 171 33.91 35.64 -9.81
C ALA A 171 33.41 34.63 -8.76
N ARG A 172 33.94 34.66 -7.54
CA ARG A 172 33.46 33.84 -6.42
C ARG A 172 32.03 34.17 -6.03
N ALA A 173 31.68 35.46 -5.96
CA ALA A 173 30.33 35.91 -5.67
C ALA A 173 29.33 35.47 -6.74
N ARG A 174 29.68 35.57 -8.03
CA ARG A 174 28.86 35.04 -9.13
C ARG A 174 28.69 33.52 -9.05
N ALA A 175 29.75 32.78 -8.75
CA ALA A 175 29.66 31.32 -8.60
C ALA A 175 28.74 30.94 -7.42
N ALA A 176 28.84 31.65 -6.29
CA ALA A 176 27.95 31.48 -5.14
C ALA A 176 26.49 31.81 -5.49
N ALA A 177 26.24 32.94 -6.17
CA ALA A 177 24.91 33.32 -6.62
C ALA A 177 24.28 32.27 -7.54
N ASN A 178 25.06 31.73 -8.49
CA ASN A 178 24.58 30.66 -9.38
C ASN A 178 24.22 29.37 -8.62
N ARG A 179 24.99 29.01 -7.58
CA ARG A 179 24.66 27.87 -6.71
C ARG A 179 23.34 28.09 -5.97
N VAL A 180 23.18 29.26 -5.36
CA VAL A 180 21.94 29.62 -4.64
C VAL A 180 20.74 29.61 -5.58
N VAL A 181 20.88 30.14 -6.81
CA VAL A 181 19.81 30.08 -7.82
C VAL A 181 19.47 28.65 -8.20
N SER A 182 20.46 27.77 -8.35
CA SER A 182 20.23 26.35 -8.61
C SER A 182 19.50 25.67 -7.45
N GLU A 183 19.92 25.91 -6.21
CA GLU A 183 19.27 25.39 -5.00
C GLU A 183 17.84 25.90 -4.86
N LEU A 184 17.60 27.17 -5.15
CA LEU A 184 16.28 27.80 -5.15
C LEU A 184 15.35 27.19 -6.21
N ASN A 185 15.87 26.89 -7.39
CA ASN A 185 15.10 26.21 -8.44
C ASN A 185 14.78 24.76 -8.05
N GLN A 186 15.72 24.04 -7.44
CA GLN A 186 15.49 22.68 -6.95
C GLN A 186 14.46 22.64 -5.83
N THR A 187 14.56 23.54 -4.85
CA THR A 187 13.58 23.66 -3.76
C THR A 187 12.21 24.12 -4.26
N ARG A 188 12.13 25.02 -5.24
CA ARG A 188 10.85 25.36 -5.90
C ARG A 188 10.21 24.16 -6.58
N SER A 189 11.00 23.34 -7.27
CA SER A 189 10.51 22.11 -7.90
C SER A 189 10.01 21.10 -6.86
N GLN A 190 10.76 20.91 -5.77
CA GLN A 190 10.33 20.07 -4.64
C GLN A 190 9.04 20.59 -4.01
N LEU A 191 8.93 21.89 -3.76
CA LEU A 191 7.73 22.51 -3.20
C LEU A 191 6.53 22.34 -4.11
N ALA A 192 6.70 22.48 -5.43
CA ALA A 192 5.65 22.25 -6.41
C ALA A 192 5.16 20.80 -6.38
N ASN A 193 6.07 19.82 -6.26
CA ASN A 193 5.72 18.41 -6.16
C ASN A 193 4.99 18.09 -4.84
N VAL A 194 5.50 18.59 -3.71
CA VAL A 194 4.86 18.42 -2.40
C VAL A 194 3.48 19.08 -2.37
N SER A 195 3.34 20.27 -2.98
CA SER A 195 2.05 20.95 -3.11
C SER A 195 1.05 20.16 -3.96
N LYS A 196 1.50 19.55 -5.07
CA LYS A 196 0.66 18.63 -5.86
C LYS A 196 0.23 17.41 -5.04
N GLN A 197 1.15 16.78 -4.31
CA GLN A 197 0.84 15.65 -3.44
C GLN A 197 -0.16 16.03 -2.34
N ALA A 198 0.02 17.18 -1.69
CA ALA A 198 -0.89 17.67 -0.66
C ALA A 198 -2.30 17.95 -1.23
N THR A 199 -2.38 18.43 -2.47
CA THR A 199 -3.66 18.65 -3.16
C THR A 199 -4.34 17.31 -3.49
N SER A 200 -3.58 16.33 -4.00
CA SER A 200 -4.07 14.97 -4.29
C SER A 200 -4.56 14.26 -3.02
N LEU A 201 -3.81 14.35 -1.92
CA LEU A 201 -4.21 13.76 -0.64
C LEU A 201 -5.45 14.44 -0.07
N ARG A 202 -5.58 15.77 -0.20
CA ARG A 202 -6.82 16.48 0.18
C ARG A 202 -8.03 16.01 -0.62
N THR A 203 -7.89 15.83 -1.93
CA THR A 203 -8.98 15.30 -2.75
C THR A 203 -9.36 13.89 -2.34
N GLU A 204 -8.37 13.03 -2.07
CA GLU A 204 -8.59 11.65 -1.62
C GLU A 204 -9.26 11.58 -0.24
N ILE A 205 -8.84 12.44 0.70
CA ILE A 205 -9.50 12.57 2.02
C ILE A 205 -10.96 12.97 1.85
N ASN A 206 -11.25 13.99 1.03
CA ASN A 206 -12.63 14.43 0.80
C ASN A 206 -13.49 13.32 0.16
N THR A 207 -12.94 12.54 -0.78
CA THR A 207 -13.66 11.40 -1.37
C THR A 207 -13.92 10.31 -0.34
N LEU A 208 -12.93 9.99 0.50
CA LEU A 208 -13.08 8.99 1.56
C LEU A 208 -14.08 9.43 2.64
N GLU A 209 -14.14 10.72 2.96
CA GLU A 209 -15.15 11.26 3.88
C GLU A 209 -16.56 11.12 3.31
N GLN A 210 -16.76 11.41 2.03
CA GLN A 210 -18.05 11.21 1.34
C GLN A 210 -18.44 9.74 1.29
N GLU A 211 -17.51 8.84 0.96
CA GLU A 211 -17.76 7.39 0.98
C GLU A 211 -18.12 6.90 2.39
N LYS A 212 -17.44 7.42 3.43
CA LYS A 212 -17.77 7.09 4.83
C LYS A 212 -19.17 7.55 5.20
N GLU A 213 -19.57 8.76 4.83
CA GLU A 213 -20.93 9.25 5.09
C GLU A 213 -22.00 8.43 4.37
N GLN A 214 -21.75 8.06 3.11
CA GLN A 214 -22.65 7.17 2.36
C GLN A 214 -22.76 5.79 3.03
N LEU A 215 -21.65 5.21 3.48
CA LEU A 215 -21.64 3.92 4.15
C LEU A 215 -22.39 3.96 5.49
N ILE A 216 -22.24 5.06 6.25
CA ILE A 216 -22.99 5.29 7.50
C ILE A 216 -24.49 5.36 7.19
N ALA A 217 -24.91 6.12 6.18
CA ALA A 217 -26.31 6.20 5.78
C ALA A 217 -26.88 4.83 5.37
N GLN A 218 -26.16 4.08 4.53
CA GLN A 218 -26.54 2.72 4.14
C GLN A 218 -26.69 1.78 5.34
N LYS A 219 -25.76 1.86 6.30
CA LYS A 219 -25.82 1.04 7.52
C LYS A 219 -26.97 1.44 8.42
N GLN A 220 -27.28 2.73 8.51
CA GLN A 220 -28.43 3.20 9.28
C GLN A 220 -29.75 2.69 8.67
N ASP A 221 -29.89 2.72 7.35
CA ASP A 221 -31.06 2.16 6.66
C ASP A 221 -31.17 0.65 6.87
N GLU A 222 -30.05 -0.09 6.82
CA GLU A 222 -30.04 -1.54 7.11
C GLU A 222 -30.49 -1.83 8.55
N ILE A 223 -30.02 -1.03 9.53
CA ILE A 223 -30.40 -1.16 10.93
C ILE A 223 -31.90 -0.89 11.10
N ASN A 224 -32.41 0.21 10.54
CA ASN A 224 -33.82 0.56 10.63
C ASN A 224 -34.72 -0.53 10.03
N ASN A 225 -34.33 -1.08 8.87
CA ASN A 225 -35.05 -2.18 8.22
C ASN A 225 -35.04 -3.46 9.06
N ARG A 226 -33.91 -3.77 9.71
CA ARG A 226 -33.81 -4.92 10.63
C ARG A 226 -34.65 -4.71 11.89
N GLU A 227 -34.69 -3.50 12.44
CA GLU A 227 -35.54 -3.17 13.59
C GLU A 227 -37.02 -3.38 13.28
N ILE A 228 -37.49 -2.91 12.12
CA ILE A 228 -38.88 -3.15 11.67
C ILE A 228 -39.14 -4.67 11.56
N ALA A 229 -38.24 -5.42 10.92
CA ALA A 229 -38.41 -6.87 10.77
C ALA A 229 -38.40 -7.62 12.11
N ILE A 230 -37.62 -7.15 13.10
CA ILE A 230 -37.62 -7.70 14.46
C ILE A 230 -38.97 -7.44 15.13
N GLN A 231 -39.48 -6.20 15.07
CA GLN A 231 -40.79 -5.85 15.64
C GLN A 231 -41.93 -6.69 15.03
N GLU A 232 -41.93 -6.89 13.71
CA GLU A 232 -42.91 -7.75 13.03
C GLU A 232 -42.82 -9.22 13.50
N ARG A 233 -41.60 -9.74 13.68
CA ARG A 233 -41.38 -11.10 14.19
C ARG A 233 -41.81 -11.25 15.65
N GLU A 234 -41.54 -10.26 16.49
CA GLU A 234 -41.98 -10.25 17.89
C GLU A 234 -43.51 -10.22 17.99
N ALA A 235 -44.18 -9.40 17.19
CA ALA A 235 -45.64 -9.37 17.11
C ALA A 235 -46.21 -10.74 16.69
N ARG A 236 -45.61 -11.37 15.67
CA ARG A 236 -46.02 -12.70 15.19
C ARG A 236 -45.76 -13.81 16.21
N LEU A 237 -44.63 -13.75 16.93
CA LEU A 237 -44.34 -14.70 18.01
C LEU A 237 -45.37 -14.59 19.13
N LYS A 238 -45.74 -13.37 19.52
CA LYS A 238 -46.77 -13.14 20.53
C LYS A 238 -48.13 -13.67 20.09
N GLU A 239 -48.50 -13.48 18.82
CA GLU A 239 -49.72 -14.04 18.24
C GLU A 239 -49.71 -15.59 18.26
N LEU A 240 -48.60 -16.20 17.82
CA LEU A 240 -48.44 -17.64 17.81
C LEU A 240 -48.47 -18.24 19.22
N GLN A 241 -47.86 -17.58 20.20
CA GLN A 241 -47.93 -17.98 21.60
C GLN A 241 -49.36 -17.92 22.15
N ALA A 242 -50.11 -16.86 21.85
CA ALA A 242 -51.51 -16.76 22.24
C ALA A 242 -52.37 -17.87 21.60
N ARG A 243 -52.11 -18.18 20.32
CA ARG A 243 -52.80 -19.26 19.61
C ARG A 243 -52.47 -20.64 20.16
N LEU A 244 -51.21 -20.89 20.50
CA LEU A 244 -50.78 -22.13 21.14
C LEU A 244 -51.45 -22.30 22.50
N GLY A 245 -51.46 -21.27 23.35
CA GLY A 245 -52.17 -21.32 24.63
C GLY A 245 -53.67 -21.58 24.48
N GLY A 246 -54.32 -20.99 23.47
CA GLY A 246 -55.72 -21.27 23.16
C GLY A 246 -55.97 -22.71 22.70
N LEU A 247 -55.08 -23.26 21.87
CA LEU A 247 -55.16 -24.65 21.40
C LEU A 247 -54.89 -25.65 22.54
N GLU A 248 -53.97 -25.36 23.45
CA GLU A 248 -53.71 -26.19 24.64
C GLU A 248 -54.93 -26.23 25.56
N GLU A 249 -55.61 -25.09 25.75
CA GLU A 249 -56.85 -25.02 26.53
C GLU A 249 -57.99 -25.81 25.86
N GLU A 250 -58.12 -25.71 24.53
CA GLU A 250 -59.10 -26.47 23.75
C GLU A 250 -58.81 -27.98 23.80
N GLN A 251 -57.54 -28.37 23.67
CA GLN A 251 -57.11 -29.76 23.79
C GLN A 251 -57.46 -30.32 25.18
N SER A 252 -57.17 -29.58 26.25
CA SER A 252 -57.51 -30.00 27.61
C SER A 252 -59.03 -30.17 27.80
N LYS A 253 -59.84 -29.26 27.24
CA LYS A 253 -61.31 -29.39 27.26
C LYS A 253 -61.78 -30.64 26.51
N LEU A 254 -61.22 -30.92 25.33
CA LEU A 254 -61.55 -32.10 24.54
C LEU A 254 -61.13 -33.40 25.26
N GLU A 255 -59.94 -33.45 25.86
CA GLU A 255 -59.48 -34.59 26.64
C GLU A 255 -60.40 -34.89 27.83
N ASN A 256 -60.78 -33.86 28.58
CA ASN A 256 -61.74 -33.98 29.68
C ASN A 256 -63.13 -34.46 29.18
N LEU A 257 -63.59 -33.96 28.03
CA LEU A 257 -64.85 -34.38 27.43
C LEU A 257 -64.81 -35.85 26.98
N VAL A 258 -63.72 -36.27 26.34
CA VAL A 258 -63.53 -37.67 25.91
C VAL A 258 -63.54 -38.60 27.12
N GLN A 259 -62.85 -38.25 28.21
CA GLN A 259 -62.87 -39.06 29.44
C GLN A 259 -64.28 -39.16 30.05
N ALA A 260 -65.03 -38.04 30.07
CA ALA A 260 -66.41 -38.05 30.55
C ALA A 260 -67.31 -38.97 29.70
N LEU A 261 -67.22 -38.86 28.38
CA LEU A 261 -68.00 -39.68 27.44
C LEU A 261 -67.64 -41.17 27.52
N GLN A 262 -66.36 -41.52 27.72
CA GLN A 262 -65.94 -42.91 27.93
C GLN A 262 -66.58 -43.49 29.18
N LYS A 263 -66.56 -42.75 30.29
CA LYS A 263 -67.19 -43.18 31.55
C LYS A 263 -68.70 -43.37 31.39
N ASP A 264 -69.37 -42.48 30.65
CA ASP A 264 -70.80 -42.62 30.36
C ASP A 264 -71.08 -43.86 29.50
N ALA A 265 -70.26 -44.11 28.48
CA ALA A 265 -70.39 -45.28 27.62
C ALA A 265 -70.21 -46.61 28.39
N GLU A 266 -69.21 -46.68 29.28
CA GLU A 266 -68.98 -47.85 30.15
C GLU A 266 -70.17 -48.09 31.09
N SER A 267 -70.70 -47.05 31.71
CA SER A 267 -71.87 -47.15 32.59
C SER A 267 -73.11 -47.65 31.85
N LEU A 268 -73.34 -47.15 30.63
CA LEU A 268 -74.45 -47.58 29.79
C LEU A 268 -74.28 -49.02 29.31
N ALA A 269 -73.07 -49.42 28.93
CA ALA A 269 -72.76 -50.79 28.52
C ALA A 269 -73.02 -51.78 29.66
N GLN A 270 -72.53 -51.48 30.87
CA GLN A 270 -72.76 -52.30 32.06
C GLN A 270 -74.25 -52.43 32.37
N LYS A 271 -75.00 -51.32 32.32
CA LYS A 271 -76.45 -51.31 32.54
C LYS A 271 -77.21 -52.12 31.49
N ASN A 272 -76.74 -52.17 30.25
CA ASN A 272 -77.36 -52.97 29.19
C ASN A 272 -77.08 -54.48 29.36
N ILE A 273 -75.86 -54.84 29.80
CA ILE A 273 -75.50 -56.22 30.13
C ILE A 273 -76.37 -56.73 31.31
N ASP A 274 -76.53 -55.93 32.36
CA ASP A 274 -77.37 -56.27 33.52
C ASP A 274 -78.86 -56.43 33.16
N LEU A 275 -79.35 -55.73 32.13
CA LEU A 275 -80.73 -55.89 31.65
C LEU A 275 -80.89 -57.12 30.75
N ARG A 276 -79.85 -57.48 29.98
CA ARG A 276 -79.85 -58.64 29.08
C ARG A 276 -79.66 -59.98 29.82
N SER A 277 -79.19 -59.97 31.07
CA SER A 277 -78.98 -61.17 31.89
C SER A 277 -80.25 -61.68 32.59
N LYS A 278 -81.40 -61.01 32.46
CA LYS A 278 -82.71 -61.61 32.78
C LYS A 278 -83.07 -62.63 31.70
N SER A 279 -83.01 -63.92 32.04
CA SER A 279 -83.23 -65.07 31.15
C SER A 279 -84.55 -64.99 30.37
N PHE A 280 -84.50 -64.96 29.03
CA PHE A 280 -85.68 -65.12 28.19
C PHE A 280 -86.21 -66.55 28.33
N ALA A 281 -87.44 -66.69 28.82
CA ALA A 281 -88.10 -67.98 29.01
C ALA A 281 -88.82 -68.44 27.73
N ILE A 282 -89.41 -67.51 26.97
CA ILE A 282 -90.01 -67.76 25.65
C ILE A 282 -89.40 -66.78 24.65
N GLN A 283 -88.97 -67.28 23.50
CA GLN A 283 -88.46 -66.43 22.42
C GLN A 283 -89.53 -66.17 21.36
N ARG A 284 -89.44 -65.02 20.69
CA ARG A 284 -90.24 -64.72 19.51
C ARG A 284 -89.93 -65.75 18.44
N GLY A 285 -90.98 -66.34 17.86
CA GLY A 285 -90.86 -67.41 16.87
C GLY A 285 -90.85 -68.82 17.49
N GLN A 286 -90.77 -68.95 18.82
CA GLN A 286 -90.80 -70.25 19.47
C GLN A 286 -92.18 -70.91 19.31
N VAL A 287 -92.17 -72.17 18.87
CA VAL A 287 -93.37 -72.99 18.74
C VAL A 287 -93.79 -73.48 20.12
N LEU A 288 -95.03 -73.19 20.49
CA LEU A 288 -95.62 -73.56 21.77
C LEU A 288 -96.53 -74.78 21.64
N GLY A 289 -97.10 -75.03 20.45
CA GLY A 289 -97.89 -76.22 20.15
C GLY A 289 -97.99 -76.47 18.64
N SER A 290 -98.16 -77.73 18.24
CA SER A 290 -98.33 -78.14 16.84
C SER A 290 -99.22 -79.39 16.74
N ALA A 291 -100.17 -79.42 15.81
CA ALA A 291 -101.06 -80.55 15.60
C ALA A 291 -101.42 -80.73 14.12
N VAL A 292 -101.61 -81.98 13.69
CA VAL A 292 -102.19 -82.30 12.37
C VAL A 292 -103.66 -82.63 12.55
N VAL A 293 -104.52 -81.93 11.81
CA VAL A 293 -105.97 -82.03 11.95
C VAL A 293 -106.63 -82.26 10.59
N ARG A 294 -107.68 -83.10 10.59
CA ARG A 294 -108.59 -83.25 9.46
C ARG A 294 -110.00 -83.06 9.95
N VAL A 295 -110.67 -82.01 9.49
CA VAL A 295 -112.00 -81.66 9.96
C VAL A 295 -113.04 -82.06 8.93
N LEU A 296 -113.86 -83.06 9.26
CA LEU A 296 -114.97 -83.50 8.41
C LEU A 296 -116.30 -82.80 8.74
N GLN A 297 -116.41 -82.23 9.94
CA GLN A 297 -117.58 -81.50 10.42
C GLN A 297 -117.15 -80.17 11.04
N PRO A 298 -117.79 -79.02 10.72
CA PRO A 298 -117.38 -77.72 11.23
C PRO A 298 -117.29 -77.60 12.77
N SER A 299 -118.12 -78.35 13.50
CA SER A 299 -118.08 -78.42 14.98
C SER A 299 -116.78 -79.03 15.52
N ALA A 300 -116.14 -79.93 14.76
CA ALA A 300 -114.88 -80.57 15.15
C ALA A 300 -113.66 -79.65 14.97
N ALA A 301 -113.73 -78.63 14.09
CA ALA A 301 -112.64 -77.64 13.93
C ALA A 301 -112.35 -76.90 15.23
N LYS A 302 -113.42 -76.40 15.88
CA LYS A 302 -113.28 -75.64 17.13
C LYS A 302 -112.64 -76.51 18.23
N GLN A 303 -113.10 -77.75 18.39
CA GLN A 303 -112.54 -78.66 19.39
C GLN A 303 -111.04 -78.96 19.14
N ALA A 304 -110.63 -79.10 17.88
CA ALA A 304 -109.23 -79.33 17.53
C ALA A 304 -108.35 -78.11 17.85
N ILE A 305 -108.83 -76.91 17.56
CA ILE A 305 -108.13 -75.66 17.89
C ILE A 305 -108.05 -75.45 19.40
N ASP A 306 -109.13 -75.72 20.14
CA ASP A 306 -109.16 -75.57 21.60
C ASP A 306 -108.14 -76.51 22.28
N ARG A 307 -108.01 -77.76 21.81
CA ARG A 307 -106.98 -78.69 22.31
C ARG A 307 -105.56 -78.21 22.03
N LEU A 308 -105.29 -77.75 20.80
CA LEU A 308 -103.98 -77.20 20.43
C LEU A 308 -103.60 -75.99 21.30
N LEU A 309 -104.56 -75.11 21.58
CA LEU A 309 -104.35 -73.96 22.45
C LEU A 309 -104.10 -74.37 23.90
N GLN A 310 -104.75 -75.41 24.39
CA GLN A 310 -104.48 -75.97 25.73
C GLN A 310 -103.06 -76.52 25.84
N GLU A 311 -102.60 -77.29 24.85
CA GLU A 311 -101.22 -77.80 24.80
C GLU A 311 -100.20 -76.65 24.77
N ALA A 312 -100.44 -75.66 23.91
CA ALA A 312 -99.58 -74.49 23.84
C ALA A 312 -99.54 -73.73 25.16
N ASN A 313 -100.68 -73.61 25.86
CA ASN A 313 -100.77 -72.94 27.15
C ASN A 313 -99.96 -73.66 28.23
N GLN A 314 -100.00 -74.99 28.24
CA GLN A 314 -99.19 -75.81 29.15
C GLN A 314 -97.69 -75.62 28.90
N GLN A 315 -97.27 -75.63 27.62
CA GLN A 315 -95.87 -75.40 27.26
C GLN A 315 -95.40 -74.00 27.64
N ALA A 316 -96.20 -72.97 27.39
CA ALA A 316 -95.89 -71.60 27.77
C ALA A 316 -95.70 -71.47 29.29
N SER A 317 -96.61 -72.04 30.09
CA SER A 317 -96.52 -72.01 31.56
C SER A 317 -95.27 -72.72 32.09
N ARG A 318 -94.91 -73.87 31.50
CA ARG A 318 -93.68 -74.60 31.84
C ARG A 318 -92.43 -73.78 31.54
N LEU A 319 -92.37 -73.14 30.37
CA LEU A 319 -91.22 -72.33 29.96
C LEU A 319 -91.04 -71.09 30.85
N LEU A 320 -92.14 -70.44 31.24
CA LEU A 320 -92.13 -69.26 32.13
C LEU A 320 -91.84 -69.59 33.60
N ARG A 321 -91.65 -70.87 33.96
CA ARG A 321 -91.44 -71.39 35.32
C ARG A 321 -92.48 -70.91 36.33
N LEU A 322 -93.74 -70.81 35.89
CA LEU A 322 -94.85 -70.46 36.76
C LEU A 322 -95.17 -71.68 37.66
N SER A 323 -95.04 -71.53 38.97
CA SER A 323 -95.16 -72.60 39.98
C SER A 323 -96.45 -73.43 39.85
N ASN A 324 -96.37 -74.72 40.24
CA ASN A 324 -97.47 -75.71 40.33
C ASN A 324 -98.53 -75.36 41.39
N ASP A 325 -99.02 -74.13 41.42
CA ASP A 325 -100.20 -73.78 42.20
C ASP A 325 -101.43 -74.19 41.37
N THR A 326 -102.20 -75.16 41.87
CA THR A 326 -103.26 -75.89 41.16
C THR A 326 -104.42 -75.01 40.67
N LYS A 327 -104.42 -73.71 41.01
CA LYS A 327 -105.36 -72.70 40.49
C LYS A 327 -104.85 -71.93 39.26
N ILE A 328 -103.55 -71.94 38.97
CA ILE A 328 -102.94 -71.19 37.86
C ILE A 328 -103.02 -71.97 36.53
N ASP A 329 -103.05 -73.31 36.61
CA ASP A 329 -103.02 -74.23 35.47
C ASP A 329 -104.25 -74.18 34.54
N GLN A 330 -105.32 -73.50 34.96
CA GLN A 330 -106.57 -73.37 34.19
C GLN A 330 -106.76 -71.98 33.57
N THR A 331 -105.83 -71.04 33.79
CA THR A 331 -105.92 -69.72 33.16
C THR A 331 -105.42 -69.79 31.72
N GLN A 332 -106.27 -69.43 30.77
CA GLN A 332 -105.90 -69.26 29.37
C GLN A 332 -104.95 -68.05 29.26
N ARG A 333 -103.64 -68.32 29.30
CA ARG A 333 -102.56 -67.32 29.21
C ARG A 333 -102.13 -67.07 27.78
N ILE A 334 -102.51 -67.95 26.87
CA ILE A 334 -102.39 -67.72 25.43
C ILE A 334 -103.62 -66.96 24.94
N LEU A 335 -103.39 -65.80 24.34
CA LEU A 335 -104.46 -64.96 23.80
C LEU A 335 -104.41 -64.93 22.27
N PRO A 336 -105.08 -65.87 21.58
CA PRO A 336 -105.33 -65.71 20.15
C PRO A 336 -106.44 -64.69 19.94
N THR A 337 -106.43 -63.97 18.82
CA THR A 337 -107.57 -63.07 18.54
C THR A 337 -108.80 -63.89 18.11
N ARG A 338 -110.00 -63.45 18.53
CA ARG A 338 -111.25 -64.11 18.11
C ARG A 338 -111.42 -64.16 16.59
N SER A 339 -110.90 -63.15 15.89
CA SER A 339 -110.90 -63.09 14.42
C SER A 339 -110.01 -64.19 13.81
N GLU A 340 -108.79 -64.39 14.33
CA GLU A 340 -107.88 -65.44 13.87
C GLU A 340 -108.50 -66.83 14.05
N VAL A 341 -109.10 -67.11 15.22
CA VAL A 341 -109.74 -68.42 15.47
C VAL A 341 -110.90 -68.68 14.51
N ASN A 342 -111.74 -67.67 14.25
CA ASN A 342 -112.87 -67.83 13.33
C ASN A 342 -112.41 -68.03 11.87
N GLN A 343 -111.39 -67.30 11.42
CA GLN A 343 -110.79 -67.49 10.10
C GLN A 343 -110.16 -68.88 9.97
N LEU A 344 -109.49 -69.35 11.03
CA LEU A 344 -108.89 -70.67 11.09
C LEU A 344 -109.93 -71.79 10.97
N ILE A 345 -111.06 -71.67 11.66
CA ILE A 345 -112.19 -72.63 11.57
C ILE A 345 -112.72 -72.72 10.13
N GLN A 346 -112.85 -71.58 9.44
CA GLN A 346 -113.28 -71.57 8.04
C GLN A 346 -112.24 -72.23 7.11
N GLN A 347 -110.95 -71.96 7.35
CA GLN A 347 -109.87 -72.47 6.51
C GLN A 347 -109.73 -74.00 6.61
N ILE A 348 -109.83 -74.58 7.80
CA ILE A 348 -109.61 -76.03 8.00
C ILE A 348 -110.88 -76.88 7.79
N GLY A 349 -112.04 -76.25 7.60
CA GLY A 349 -113.34 -76.90 7.48
C GLY A 349 -113.65 -77.52 6.10
N ASP A 350 -112.68 -77.55 5.18
CA ASP A 350 -112.87 -78.01 3.80
C ASP A 350 -112.68 -79.54 3.60
N GLY A 351 -112.44 -80.28 4.68
CA GLY A 351 -112.24 -81.74 4.66
C GLY A 351 -110.80 -82.19 4.38
N ARG A 352 -109.86 -81.27 4.15
CA ARG A 352 -108.43 -81.55 3.92
C ARG A 352 -107.66 -81.61 5.24
N GLU A 353 -106.46 -82.15 5.18
CA GLU A 353 -105.54 -82.18 6.32
C GLU A 353 -104.75 -80.88 6.41
N TYR A 354 -104.64 -80.34 7.63
CA TYR A 354 -103.88 -79.13 7.94
C TYR A 354 -102.93 -79.36 9.11
N VAL A 355 -101.77 -78.71 9.04
CA VAL A 355 -100.84 -78.56 10.15
C VAL A 355 -101.14 -77.22 10.81
N LEU A 356 -101.51 -77.28 12.08
CA LEU A 356 -101.74 -76.12 12.92
C LEU A 356 -100.52 -75.87 13.78
N ARG A 357 -100.07 -74.61 13.89
CA ARG A 357 -98.93 -74.23 14.72
C ARG A 357 -99.24 -72.98 15.54
N VAL A 358 -98.90 -73.03 16.82
CA VAL A 358 -99.01 -71.89 17.74
C VAL A 358 -97.60 -71.37 18.03
N THR A 359 -97.33 -70.12 17.64
CA THR A 359 -96.00 -69.53 17.74
C THR A 359 -96.03 -68.21 18.50
N SER A 360 -95.08 -68.00 19.42
CA SER A 360 -94.95 -66.74 20.14
C SER A 360 -94.57 -65.58 19.20
N ILE A 361 -95.20 -64.41 19.37
CA ILE A 361 -94.84 -63.21 18.59
C ILE A 361 -93.87 -62.27 19.30
N ALA A 362 -93.55 -62.53 20.57
CA ALA A 362 -92.68 -61.69 21.39
C ALA A 362 -91.74 -62.54 22.26
N ASN A 363 -90.71 -61.89 22.82
CA ASN A 363 -89.87 -62.49 23.84
C ASN A 363 -90.53 -62.27 25.20
N TYR A 364 -90.55 -63.30 26.04
CA TYR A 364 -91.06 -63.25 27.40
C TYR A 364 -89.95 -63.67 28.38
N LEU A 365 -89.89 -62.97 29.51
CA LEU A 365 -88.94 -63.26 30.57
C LEU A 365 -89.48 -64.31 31.54
N GLU A 366 -88.59 -65.00 32.23
CA GLU A 366 -88.97 -65.92 33.30
C GLU A 366 -89.80 -65.21 34.40
N GLY A 367 -90.89 -65.83 34.86
CA GLY A 367 -91.79 -65.25 35.86
C GLY A 367 -92.74 -64.17 35.35
N GLU A 368 -92.71 -63.83 34.06
CA GLU A 368 -93.63 -62.89 33.45
C GLU A 368 -95.07 -63.42 33.50
N THR A 369 -96.00 -62.61 34.00
CA THR A 369 -97.39 -63.03 34.25
C THR A 369 -98.37 -62.52 33.20
N VAL A 370 -97.92 -61.71 32.24
CA VAL A 370 -98.77 -61.21 31.15
C VAL A 370 -99.14 -62.34 30.17
N PRO A 371 -100.25 -62.20 29.43
CA PRO A 371 -100.61 -63.16 28.41
C PRO A 371 -99.53 -63.30 27.32
N VAL A 372 -99.20 -64.53 26.97
CA VAL A 372 -98.33 -64.85 25.84
C VAL A 372 -99.14 -64.65 24.57
N ILE A 373 -98.75 -63.65 23.79
CA ILE A 373 -99.37 -63.36 22.52
C ILE A 373 -98.78 -64.33 21.50
N VAL A 374 -99.68 -65.02 20.80
CA VAL A 374 -99.33 -66.04 19.83
C VAL A 374 -99.98 -65.74 18.50
N ARG A 375 -99.40 -66.33 17.46
CA ARG A 375 -100.04 -66.47 16.16
C ARG A 375 -100.36 -67.94 15.93
N ILE A 376 -101.55 -68.21 15.40
CA ILE A 376 -101.93 -69.55 14.95
C ILE A 376 -101.90 -69.58 13.43
N GLU A 377 -101.15 -70.52 12.88
CA GLU A 377 -101.03 -70.71 11.43
C GLU A 377 -101.60 -72.07 11.04
N ALA A 378 -102.43 -72.11 9.98
CA ALA A 378 -102.83 -73.34 9.30
C ALA A 378 -102.15 -73.44 7.94
N VAL A 379 -101.41 -74.52 7.73
CA VAL A 379 -100.83 -74.86 6.42
C VAL A 379 -101.38 -76.21 6.00
N GLN A 380 -101.85 -76.33 4.76
CA GLN A 380 -102.33 -77.62 4.26
C GLN A 380 -101.22 -78.66 4.38
N ASN A 381 -101.52 -79.82 4.96
CA ASN A 381 -100.60 -80.94 5.14
C ASN A 381 -100.35 -81.68 3.82
N ARG A 382 -99.90 -80.95 2.80
CA ARG A 382 -99.57 -81.51 1.49
C ARG A 382 -98.25 -82.27 1.55
N GLN A 383 -98.11 -83.26 0.67
CA GLN A 383 -96.85 -83.92 0.45
C GLN A 383 -95.85 -82.92 -0.16
N VAL A 384 -94.73 -82.71 0.51
CA VAL A 384 -93.65 -81.80 0.07
C VAL A 384 -92.59 -82.57 -0.70
N PHE A 385 -92.27 -83.79 -0.28
CA PHE A 385 -91.32 -84.68 -0.93
C PHE A 385 -91.90 -86.07 -1.18
N LYS A 386 -91.55 -86.69 -2.30
CA LYS A 386 -91.76 -88.11 -2.58
C LYS A 386 -90.64 -88.93 -1.95
N ALA A 387 -90.92 -90.20 -1.66
CA ALA A 387 -89.88 -91.13 -1.26
C ALA A 387 -88.79 -91.18 -2.35
N GLY A 388 -87.52 -91.09 -1.95
CA GLY A 388 -86.37 -91.01 -2.85
C GLY A 388 -85.98 -89.61 -3.32
N ASP A 389 -86.79 -88.58 -3.05
CA ASP A 389 -86.41 -87.20 -3.39
C ASP A 389 -85.17 -86.78 -2.60
N VAL A 390 -84.23 -86.14 -3.28
CA VAL A 390 -82.97 -85.73 -2.68
C VAL A 390 -83.15 -84.39 -1.99
N LEU A 391 -82.88 -84.35 -0.69
CA LEU A 391 -82.97 -83.17 0.16
C LEU A 391 -81.69 -82.34 0.07
N ALA A 392 -80.53 -82.97 0.25
CA ALA A 392 -79.24 -82.30 0.14
C ALA A 392 -78.17 -83.31 -0.29
N SER A 393 -77.03 -82.82 -0.74
CA SER A 393 -75.88 -83.66 -1.06
C SER A 393 -74.57 -82.96 -0.72
N ILE A 394 -73.58 -83.75 -0.31
CA ILE A 394 -72.20 -83.32 -0.08
C ILE A 394 -71.25 -84.28 -0.79
N THR A 395 -70.02 -83.85 -1.02
CA THR A 395 -68.94 -84.73 -1.43
C THR A 395 -68.00 -84.93 -0.24
N VAL A 396 -67.68 -86.18 0.04
CA VAL A 396 -66.75 -86.59 1.10
C VAL A 396 -65.60 -87.35 0.45
N ASP A 397 -64.37 -87.04 0.87
CA ASP A 397 -63.17 -87.79 0.49
C ASP A 397 -62.59 -88.42 1.77
N PRO A 398 -62.91 -89.70 2.04
CA PRO A 398 -62.53 -90.35 3.30
C PRO A 398 -61.02 -90.46 3.51
N LYS A 399 -60.23 -90.45 2.43
CA LYS A 399 -58.77 -90.57 2.48
C LYS A 399 -58.09 -89.26 2.89
N SER A 400 -58.64 -88.12 2.45
CA SER A 400 -58.07 -86.79 2.74
C SER A 400 -58.69 -86.09 3.94
N GLN A 401 -59.76 -86.64 4.53
CA GLN A 401 -60.53 -86.00 5.61
C GLN A 401 -60.55 -86.84 6.89
N THR A 402 -60.42 -86.18 8.04
CA THR A 402 -60.58 -86.82 9.35
C THR A 402 -62.05 -87.14 9.65
N MET A 403 -62.31 -88.12 10.52
CA MET A 403 -63.68 -88.46 10.92
C MET A 403 -64.44 -87.27 11.54
N ASP A 404 -63.77 -86.38 12.28
CA ASP A 404 -64.42 -85.16 12.80
C ASP A 404 -64.80 -84.18 11.69
N SER A 405 -63.97 -84.04 10.66
CA SER A 405 -64.31 -83.22 9.48
C SER A 405 -65.47 -83.83 8.69
N ILE A 406 -65.51 -85.16 8.56
CA ILE A 406 -66.63 -85.88 7.94
C ILE A 406 -67.91 -85.64 8.76
N ARG A 407 -67.88 -85.79 10.09
CA ARG A 407 -69.02 -85.50 10.98
C ARG A 407 -69.54 -84.06 10.81
N GLN A 408 -68.64 -83.07 10.80
CA GLN A 408 -69.04 -81.67 10.53
C GLN A 408 -69.71 -81.50 9.17
N ARG A 409 -69.25 -82.20 8.14
CA ARG A 409 -69.92 -82.18 6.81
C ARG A 409 -71.28 -82.85 6.85
N PHE A 410 -71.46 -83.91 7.64
CA PHE A 410 -72.78 -84.52 7.88
C PHE A 410 -73.71 -83.58 8.64
N ASP A 411 -73.23 -82.86 9.64
CA ASP A 411 -74.01 -81.82 10.33
C ASP A 411 -74.45 -80.74 9.34
N GLN A 412 -73.56 -80.31 8.44
CA GLN A 412 -73.89 -79.37 7.36
C GLN A 412 -74.90 -79.96 6.37
N LEU A 413 -74.77 -81.25 6.00
CA LEU A 413 -75.71 -81.94 5.13
C LEU A 413 -77.11 -81.97 5.76
N LEU A 414 -77.19 -82.28 7.05
CA LEU A 414 -78.44 -82.29 7.82
C LEU A 414 -79.05 -80.89 7.95
N LEU A 415 -78.24 -79.87 8.24
CA LEU A 415 -78.68 -78.48 8.26
C LEU A 415 -79.20 -78.04 6.90
N ALA A 416 -78.50 -78.38 5.81
CA ALA A 416 -78.92 -78.06 4.45
C ALA A 416 -80.22 -78.78 4.06
N ALA A 417 -80.36 -80.07 4.42
CA ALA A 417 -81.58 -80.84 4.22
C ALA A 417 -82.75 -80.23 5.01
N GLY A 418 -82.54 -79.88 6.28
CA GLY A 418 -83.51 -79.20 7.14
C GLY A 418 -83.94 -77.85 6.56
N PHE A 419 -82.98 -77.01 6.18
CA PHE A 419 -83.25 -75.71 5.58
C PHE A 419 -84.04 -75.82 4.27
N ARG A 420 -83.68 -76.77 3.39
CA ARG A 420 -84.45 -77.01 2.16
C ARG A 420 -85.86 -77.48 2.46
N ALA A 421 -86.02 -78.38 3.42
CA ALA A 421 -87.34 -78.87 3.82
C ALA A 421 -88.20 -77.72 4.34
N GLN A 422 -87.65 -76.85 5.19
CA GLN A 422 -88.33 -75.65 5.67
C GLN A 422 -88.71 -74.70 4.53
N LEU A 423 -87.80 -74.42 3.61
CA LEU A 423 -88.04 -73.56 2.44
C LEU A 423 -89.21 -74.07 1.58
N LEU A 424 -89.34 -75.38 1.45
CA LEU A 424 -90.39 -76.02 0.65
C LEU A 424 -91.70 -76.25 1.43
N GLY A 425 -91.73 -75.91 2.73
CA GLY A 425 -92.93 -75.87 3.55
C GLY A 425 -93.07 -76.99 4.58
N VAL A 426 -91.99 -77.69 4.95
CA VAL A 426 -91.96 -78.58 6.11
C VAL A 426 -91.79 -77.75 7.38
N LEU A 427 -92.74 -77.84 8.31
CA LEU A 427 -92.84 -76.92 9.45
C LEU A 427 -92.21 -77.45 10.74
N ASN A 428 -92.06 -78.77 10.86
CA ASN A 428 -91.42 -79.39 12.01
C ASN A 428 -89.91 -79.52 11.76
N GLU A 429 -89.14 -79.00 12.71
CA GLU A 429 -87.67 -78.96 12.65
C GLU A 429 -87.02 -80.29 13.08
N SER A 430 -87.81 -81.24 13.56
CA SER A 430 -87.31 -82.54 13.98
C SER A 430 -86.83 -83.35 12.78
N VAL A 431 -85.55 -83.71 12.80
CA VAL A 431 -84.94 -84.60 11.83
C VAL A 431 -84.91 -86.02 12.40
N ASP A 432 -85.48 -86.96 11.66
CA ASP A 432 -85.46 -88.39 11.98
C ASP A 432 -84.53 -89.10 10.98
N ILE A 433 -83.38 -89.52 11.48
CA ILE A 433 -82.33 -90.22 10.71
C ILE A 433 -82.36 -91.73 10.93
N GLY A 434 -83.44 -92.25 11.54
CA GLY A 434 -83.54 -93.67 11.90
C GLY A 434 -82.68 -94.03 13.11
N SER A 435 -82.23 -95.29 13.17
CA SER A 435 -81.43 -95.78 14.31
C SER A 435 -80.01 -95.22 14.30
N ILE A 436 -79.49 -94.83 15.47
CA ILE A 436 -78.08 -94.40 15.62
C ILE A 436 -77.12 -95.50 15.15
N GLN A 437 -77.48 -96.78 15.34
CA GLN A 437 -76.65 -97.92 14.90
C GLN A 437 -76.54 -97.98 13.36
N ASN A 438 -77.60 -97.59 12.65
CA ASN A 438 -77.66 -97.54 11.20
C ASN A 438 -76.73 -96.45 10.64
N LEU A 439 -76.73 -95.27 11.28
CA LEU A 439 -75.81 -94.19 10.95
C LEU A 439 -74.34 -94.57 11.21
N SER A 440 -74.04 -95.20 12.36
CA SER A 440 -72.67 -95.63 12.67
C SER A 440 -72.13 -96.60 11.62
N ARG A 441 -72.92 -97.60 11.22
CA ARG A 441 -72.54 -98.55 10.15
C ARG A 441 -72.29 -97.84 8.82
N PHE A 442 -73.14 -96.86 8.47
CA PHE A 442 -72.96 -96.05 7.26
C PHE A 442 -71.64 -95.26 7.28
N LEU A 443 -71.30 -94.65 8.42
CA LEU A 443 -70.04 -93.92 8.59
C LEU A 443 -68.81 -94.85 8.59
N GLU A 444 -68.91 -96.05 9.14
CA GLU A 444 -67.85 -97.06 9.09
C GLU A 444 -67.60 -97.55 7.66
N GLN A 445 -68.65 -97.84 6.89
CA GLN A 445 -68.52 -98.22 5.47
C GLN A 445 -67.91 -97.08 4.62
N LEU A 446 -68.25 -95.83 4.96
CA LEU A 446 -67.66 -94.66 4.32
C LEU A 446 -66.14 -94.57 4.54
N GLN A 447 -65.64 -94.93 5.74
CA GLN A 447 -64.19 -94.96 6.00
C GLN A 447 -63.42 -96.06 5.26
N GLN A 448 -64.10 -97.12 4.83
CA GLN A 448 -63.46 -98.23 4.11
C GLN A 448 -63.26 -97.94 2.61
N THR A 449 -63.71 -96.78 2.13
CA THR A 449 -63.59 -96.38 0.72
C THR A 449 -62.48 -95.34 0.53
N ASP A 450 -61.59 -95.58 -0.42
CA ASP A 450 -60.41 -94.74 -0.67
C ASP A 450 -60.62 -93.61 -1.69
N GLU A 451 -61.81 -93.53 -2.29
CA GLU A 451 -62.16 -92.56 -3.33
C GLU A 451 -63.23 -91.57 -2.87
N PRO A 452 -63.28 -90.36 -3.46
CA PRO A 452 -64.34 -89.40 -3.17
C PRO A 452 -65.73 -89.93 -3.52
N LEU A 453 -66.66 -89.85 -2.57
CA LEU A 453 -68.05 -90.27 -2.69
C LEU A 453 -69.00 -89.08 -2.55
N GLN A 454 -70.10 -89.11 -3.30
CA GLN A 454 -71.21 -88.18 -3.10
C GLN A 454 -72.19 -88.78 -2.10
N ILE A 455 -72.40 -88.10 -0.98
CA ILE A 455 -73.39 -88.50 0.03
C ILE A 455 -74.64 -87.67 -0.16
N ARG A 456 -75.76 -88.33 -0.37
CA ARG A 456 -77.08 -87.70 -0.55
C ARG A 456 -77.96 -88.02 0.64
N ALA A 457 -78.53 -86.99 1.24
CA ALA A 457 -79.66 -87.12 2.15
C ALA A 457 -80.93 -87.17 1.31
N ILE A 458 -81.63 -88.31 1.31
CA ILE A 458 -82.87 -88.52 0.57
C ILE A 458 -84.05 -88.71 1.52
N ALA A 459 -85.26 -88.47 1.01
CA ALA A 459 -86.49 -88.76 1.71
C ALA A 459 -86.69 -90.28 1.83
N ALA A 460 -86.60 -90.84 3.04
CA ALA A 460 -86.80 -92.27 3.28
C ALA A 460 -88.25 -92.72 3.03
N ALA A 461 -89.20 -91.80 3.19
CA ALA A 461 -90.64 -91.97 2.94
C ALA A 461 -91.23 -90.64 2.45
N PRO A 462 -92.49 -90.59 1.97
CA PRO A 462 -93.13 -89.31 1.66
C PRO A 462 -93.13 -88.38 2.88
N ILE A 463 -92.61 -87.16 2.70
CA ILE A 463 -92.55 -86.14 3.75
C ILE A 463 -93.63 -85.10 3.47
N TYR A 464 -94.47 -84.86 4.48
CA TYR A 464 -95.55 -83.88 4.43
C TYR A 464 -95.13 -82.60 5.16
N ALA A 465 -95.92 -81.54 5.00
CA ALA A 465 -95.67 -80.26 5.69
C ALA A 465 -95.56 -80.42 7.22
N ALA A 466 -96.20 -81.43 7.82
CA ALA A 466 -96.11 -81.73 9.25
C ALA A 466 -94.74 -82.24 9.72
N GLY A 467 -93.91 -82.77 8.82
CA GLY A 467 -92.71 -83.53 9.19
C GLY A 467 -93.03 -84.82 9.96
N PRO A 468 -92.07 -85.40 10.69
CA PRO A 468 -90.66 -85.01 10.76
C PRO A 468 -89.93 -85.24 9.43
N LEU A 469 -88.72 -84.69 9.33
CA LEU A 469 -87.85 -84.90 8.18
C LEU A 469 -87.19 -86.28 8.27
N LYS A 470 -87.83 -87.29 7.66
CA LYS A 470 -87.32 -88.67 7.62
C LYS A 470 -86.26 -88.83 6.54
N ILE A 471 -85.00 -88.92 6.95
CA ILE A 471 -83.84 -88.93 6.05
C ILE A 471 -83.21 -90.32 6.03
N GLU A 472 -82.84 -90.75 4.82
CA GLU A 472 -81.91 -91.84 4.56
C GLU A 472 -80.67 -91.28 3.85
N PHE A 473 -79.49 -91.78 4.21
CA PHE A 473 -78.26 -91.41 3.52
C PHE A 473 -77.90 -92.45 2.47
N VAL A 474 -77.49 -91.96 1.29
CA VAL A 474 -77.07 -92.79 0.17
C VAL A 474 -75.69 -92.35 -0.27
N ALA A 475 -74.75 -93.29 -0.34
CA ALA A 475 -73.42 -93.06 -0.90
C ALA A 475 -73.41 -93.47 -2.38
N GLU A 476 -73.12 -92.51 -3.26
CA GLU A 476 -73.09 -92.68 -4.71
C GLU A 476 -71.71 -92.35 -5.28
N ARG A 477 -71.31 -93.10 -6.31
CA ARG A 477 -70.12 -92.82 -7.13
C ARG A 477 -70.51 -92.88 -8.60
N ASN A 478 -70.23 -91.82 -9.35
CA ASN A 478 -70.55 -91.72 -10.79
C ASN A 478 -72.04 -92.03 -11.12
N GLY A 479 -72.95 -91.75 -10.20
CA GLY A 479 -74.39 -92.00 -10.35
C GLY A 479 -74.86 -93.40 -9.96
N GLU A 480 -73.96 -94.30 -9.53
CA GLU A 480 -74.30 -95.64 -9.01
C GLU A 480 -74.31 -95.65 -7.48
N VAL A 481 -75.34 -96.25 -6.88
CA VAL A 481 -75.50 -96.38 -5.43
C VAL A 481 -74.63 -97.50 -4.90
N LEU A 482 -73.73 -97.21 -3.96
CA LEU A 482 -72.84 -98.19 -3.33
C LEU A 482 -73.47 -98.81 -2.08
N PHE A 483 -73.93 -97.97 -1.15
CA PHE A 483 -74.57 -98.41 0.10
C PHE A 483 -75.46 -97.30 0.69
N ARG A 484 -76.34 -97.69 1.62
CA ARG A 484 -77.41 -96.87 2.21
C ARG A 484 -77.40 -96.99 3.74
N SER A 485 -77.92 -95.99 4.43
CA SER A 485 -77.95 -95.99 5.90
C SER A 485 -79.08 -96.82 6.51
N ASN A 486 -80.14 -97.17 5.78
CA ASN A 486 -81.31 -97.85 6.35
C ASN A 486 -81.28 -99.37 6.25
#